data_AF-A0A9P1M4M5-F1
#
_entry.id   AF-A0A9P1M4M5-F1
#
_cell.length_a   1.000
_cell.length_b   1.000
_cell.length_c   1.000
_cell.angle_alpha   90.00
_cell.angle_beta   90.00
_cell.angle_gamma   90.00
#
_symmetry.space_group_name_H-M   'P 1'
#
loop_
_entity.id
_entity.type
_entity.pdbx_description
1 polymer ?
#
loop_
_entity_poly.entity_id
_entity_poly.type
_entity_poly.pdbx_seq_one_letter_code
_entity_poly.pdbx_strand_id
1 'polypeptide(L)'
;MVLVWLETASFLSWVVKDFSWVLLIPETAWVGLLCALIFESWDIQNHWKVADRYDLAGRVVLLLWILGNGTWMTSELLYENPSKNITFPWFQGALLGPRTYVDQELKVLAGSFWALGLLLGLAAQMLGRRQGERALRSRLNADLWVIFWVLKDFFWLLALPWNALACSVVIFYCLIDLRPSSEPKVLTAALISWLCGNTVWLVGELFLADASVLPRVLTCVCLACSFCLGIKNFFEEQDDPEARSILPKSMGTVNHGKL
;
A
#
# COMPACT_ATOMS: atom_id res chain seq x y z
N MET A 1 -2.02 21.38 1.05
CA MET A 1 -3.27 20.72 1.48
C MET A 1 -3.70 19.60 0.52
N VAL A 2 -3.77 19.83 -0.81
CA VAL A 2 -4.32 18.81 -1.74
C VAL A 2 -3.64 17.43 -1.64
N LEU A 3 -2.35 17.44 -1.32
CA LEU A 3 -1.51 16.25 -1.31
C LEU A 3 -1.70 15.33 -0.11
N VAL A 4 -1.77 15.88 1.10
CA VAL A 4 -1.77 15.06 2.33
C VAL A 4 -3.09 14.28 2.46
N TRP A 5 -4.23 14.89 2.11
CA TRP A 5 -5.51 14.17 2.15
C TRP A 5 -5.59 13.08 1.08
N LEU A 6 -4.92 13.25 -0.06
CA LEU A 6 -4.82 12.23 -1.11
C LEU A 6 -4.02 11.02 -0.62
N GLU A 7 -2.90 11.24 0.09
CA GLU A 7 -2.11 10.18 0.71
C GLU A 7 -2.94 9.40 1.73
N THR A 8 -3.65 10.09 2.63
CA THR A 8 -4.54 9.44 3.59
C THR A 8 -5.69 8.70 2.90
N ALA A 9 -6.28 9.26 1.84
CA ALA A 9 -7.36 8.61 1.08
C ALA A 9 -6.87 7.37 0.31
N SER A 10 -5.68 7.44 -0.29
CA SER A 10 -5.01 6.30 -0.92
C SER A 10 -4.76 5.19 0.10
N PHE A 11 -4.18 5.54 1.25
CA PHE A 11 -3.95 4.61 2.36
C PHE A 11 -5.25 3.95 2.86
N LEU A 12 -6.32 4.72 3.07
CA LEU A 12 -7.61 4.16 3.48
C LEU A 12 -8.17 3.18 2.43
N SER A 13 -7.97 3.48 1.15
CA SER A 13 -8.36 2.59 0.05
C SER A 13 -7.59 1.27 0.10
N TRP A 14 -6.29 1.30 0.44
CA TRP A 14 -5.48 0.10 0.68
C TRP A 14 -5.98 -0.73 1.84
N VAL A 15 -6.28 -0.09 2.97
CA VAL A 15 -6.79 -0.79 4.15
C VAL A 15 -8.13 -1.46 3.84
N VAL A 16 -9.04 -0.80 3.12
CA VAL A 16 -10.32 -1.38 2.68
C VAL A 16 -10.09 -2.56 1.74
N LYS A 17 -9.14 -2.43 0.79
CA LYS A 17 -8.77 -3.51 -0.12
C LYS A 17 -8.28 -4.75 0.62
N ASP A 18 -7.30 -4.60 1.50
CA ASP A 18 -6.73 -5.71 2.28
C ASP A 18 -7.78 -6.33 3.21
N PHE A 19 -8.59 -5.49 3.88
CA PHE A 19 -9.64 -5.97 4.77
C PHE A 19 -10.65 -6.84 4.01
N SER A 20 -11.05 -6.40 2.82
CA SER A 20 -11.96 -7.14 1.95
C SER A 20 -11.34 -8.41 1.41
N TRP A 21 -10.05 -8.38 1.03
CA TRP A 21 -9.33 -9.55 0.52
C TRP A 21 -9.18 -10.62 1.60
N VAL A 22 -8.82 -10.25 2.83
CA VAL A 22 -8.72 -11.18 3.98
C VAL A 22 -10.06 -11.87 4.25
N LEU A 23 -11.17 -11.14 4.12
CA LEU A 23 -12.52 -11.64 4.28
C LEU A 23 -13.08 -12.33 3.01
N LEU A 24 -12.32 -12.34 1.92
CA LEU A 24 -12.73 -12.90 0.63
C LEU A 24 -14.03 -12.25 0.10
N ILE A 25 -14.09 -10.91 0.10
CA ILE A 25 -15.20 -10.10 -0.45
C ILE A 25 -14.69 -9.39 -1.72
N PRO A 26 -14.87 -9.97 -2.92
CA PRO A 26 -14.22 -9.46 -4.14
C PRO A 26 -14.66 -8.06 -4.53
N GLU A 27 -15.94 -7.74 -4.37
CA GLU A 27 -16.53 -6.49 -4.83
C GLU A 27 -15.89 -5.30 -4.12
N THR A 28 -15.81 -5.34 -2.79
CA THR A 28 -15.21 -4.27 -2.00
C THR A 28 -13.69 -4.24 -2.12
N ALA A 29 -13.05 -5.41 -2.35
CA ALA A 29 -11.60 -5.49 -2.58
C ALA A 29 -11.19 -4.78 -3.88
N TRP A 30 -11.90 -5.02 -4.99
CA TRP A 30 -11.63 -4.34 -6.26
C TRP A 30 -11.99 -2.86 -6.25
N VAL A 31 -13.06 -2.46 -5.55
CA VAL A 31 -13.37 -1.03 -5.37
C VAL A 31 -12.24 -0.33 -4.61
N GLY A 32 -11.75 -0.92 -3.51
CA GLY A 32 -10.60 -0.38 -2.77
C GLY A 32 -9.34 -0.27 -3.65
N LEU A 33 -9.03 -1.31 -4.43
CA LEU A 33 -7.92 -1.30 -5.39
C LEU A 33 -8.06 -0.19 -6.44
N LEU A 34 -9.25 -0.05 -7.02
CA LEU A 34 -9.51 0.96 -8.06
C LEU A 34 -9.36 2.38 -7.50
N CYS A 35 -9.89 2.64 -6.31
CA CYS A 35 -9.71 3.93 -5.64
C CYS A 35 -8.23 4.24 -5.39
N ALA A 36 -7.47 3.27 -4.87
CA ALA A 36 -6.03 3.42 -4.67
C ALA A 36 -5.29 3.72 -5.99
N LEU A 37 -5.58 2.98 -7.06
CA LEU A 37 -5.01 3.22 -8.39
C LEU A 37 -5.30 4.63 -8.91
N ILE A 38 -6.53 5.12 -8.72
CA ILE A 38 -6.93 6.48 -9.13
C ILE A 38 -6.14 7.52 -8.36
N PHE A 39 -6.08 7.42 -7.03
CA PHE A 39 -5.38 8.40 -6.19
C PHE A 39 -3.87 8.45 -6.50
N GLU A 40 -3.24 7.30 -6.67
CA GLU A 40 -1.80 7.21 -6.96
C GLU A 40 -1.46 7.65 -8.37
N SER A 41 -2.31 7.32 -9.35
CA SER A 41 -2.14 7.82 -10.73
C SER A 41 -2.31 9.33 -10.80
N TRP A 42 -3.32 9.86 -10.11
CA TRP A 42 -3.55 11.30 -10.00
C TRP A 42 -2.37 12.00 -9.34
N ASP A 43 -1.85 11.43 -8.25
CA ASP A 43 -0.71 11.95 -7.53
C ASP A 43 0.55 12.01 -8.41
N ILE A 44 0.89 10.93 -9.11
CA ILE A 44 1.99 10.88 -10.08
C ILE A 44 1.81 11.95 -11.16
N GLN A 45 0.60 12.11 -11.70
CA GLN A 45 0.35 13.11 -12.76
C GLN A 45 0.62 14.54 -12.29
N ASN A 46 0.24 14.88 -11.05
CA ASN A 46 0.52 16.22 -10.51
C ASN A 46 1.99 16.43 -10.19
N HIS A 47 2.70 15.38 -9.79
CA HIS A 47 4.12 15.44 -9.47
C HIS A 47 5.03 15.36 -10.69
N TRP A 48 4.51 14.89 -11.84
CA TRP A 48 5.31 14.61 -13.04
C TRP A 48 6.22 15.75 -13.50
N LYS A 49 5.78 17.01 -13.35
CA LYS A 49 6.53 18.19 -13.81
C LYS A 49 7.33 18.89 -12.72
N VAL A 50 6.99 18.66 -11.45
CA VAL A 50 7.46 19.48 -10.32
C VAL A 50 8.38 18.68 -9.40
N ALA A 51 8.12 17.38 -9.24
CA ALA A 51 8.93 16.51 -8.41
C ALA A 51 10.30 16.28 -9.03
N ASP A 52 11.28 16.06 -8.15
CA ASP A 52 12.57 15.55 -8.59
C ASP A 52 12.40 14.11 -9.16
N ARG A 53 13.35 13.67 -9.98
CA ARG A 53 13.29 12.35 -10.62
C ARG A 53 13.28 11.19 -9.62
N TYR A 54 13.79 11.44 -8.42
CA TYR A 54 13.90 10.44 -7.37
C TYR A 54 12.53 10.21 -6.71
N ASP A 55 11.84 11.28 -6.30
CA ASP A 55 10.47 11.27 -5.77
C ASP A 55 9.51 10.65 -6.79
N LEU A 56 9.63 11.06 -8.06
CA LEU A 56 8.83 10.47 -9.14
C LEU A 56 9.06 8.95 -9.27
N ALA A 57 10.31 8.50 -9.15
CA ALA A 57 10.62 7.07 -9.19
C ALA A 57 10.03 6.32 -8.00
N GLY A 58 10.06 6.89 -6.79
CA GLY A 58 9.41 6.34 -5.60
C GLY A 58 7.90 6.15 -5.79
N ARG A 59 7.22 7.16 -6.33
CA ARG A 59 5.78 7.06 -6.65
C ARG A 59 5.48 6.00 -7.72
N VAL A 60 6.33 5.88 -8.74
CA VAL A 60 6.20 4.81 -9.75
C VAL A 60 6.45 3.42 -9.13
N VAL A 61 7.39 3.28 -8.20
CA VAL A 61 7.61 2.03 -7.46
C VAL A 61 6.35 1.65 -6.69
N LEU A 62 5.72 2.62 -6.02
CA LEU A 62 4.47 2.40 -5.31
C LEU A 62 3.37 1.96 -6.29
N LEU A 63 3.16 2.64 -7.42
CA LEU A 63 2.19 2.21 -8.43
C LEU A 63 2.44 0.79 -8.97
N LEU A 64 3.70 0.42 -9.22
CA LEU A 64 4.05 -0.94 -9.64
C LEU A 64 3.73 -1.97 -8.53
N TRP A 65 4.01 -1.62 -7.28
CA TRP A 65 3.65 -2.44 -6.13
C TRP A 65 2.14 -2.70 -6.04
N ILE A 66 1.35 -1.65 -6.25
CA ILE A 66 -0.11 -1.67 -6.29
C ILE A 66 -0.64 -2.58 -7.39
N LEU A 67 -0.10 -2.46 -8.60
CA LEU A 67 -0.49 -3.29 -9.75
C LEU A 67 -0.18 -4.77 -9.49
N GLY A 68 0.97 -5.07 -8.90
CA GLY A 68 1.32 -6.43 -8.49
C GLY A 68 0.36 -6.98 -7.43
N ASN A 69 0.09 -6.20 -6.37
CA ASN A 69 -0.86 -6.58 -5.32
C ASN A 69 -2.28 -6.82 -5.86
N GLY A 70 -2.75 -5.93 -6.73
CA GLY A 70 -4.06 -6.05 -7.35
C GLY A 70 -4.18 -7.28 -8.25
N THR A 71 -3.11 -7.59 -9.00
CA THR A 71 -3.05 -8.75 -9.89
C THR A 71 -3.03 -10.06 -9.08
N TRP A 72 -2.22 -10.12 -8.02
CA TRP A 72 -2.17 -11.28 -7.12
C TRP A 72 -3.51 -11.49 -6.40
N MET A 73 -4.08 -10.44 -5.78
CA MET A 73 -5.42 -10.51 -5.18
C MET A 73 -6.48 -10.99 -6.16
N THR A 74 -6.43 -10.51 -7.40
CA THR A 74 -7.38 -10.91 -8.44
C THR A 74 -7.21 -12.39 -8.81
N SER A 75 -5.98 -12.91 -8.85
CA SER A 75 -5.76 -14.34 -9.12
C SER A 75 -6.39 -15.21 -8.03
N GLU A 76 -6.17 -14.86 -6.77
CA GLU A 76 -6.72 -15.60 -5.63
C GLU A 76 -8.24 -15.59 -5.62
N LEU A 77 -8.87 -14.41 -5.71
CA LEU A 77 -10.33 -14.28 -5.62
C LEU A 77 -11.05 -14.95 -6.81
N LEU A 78 -10.43 -14.95 -7.99
CA LEU A 78 -11.04 -15.55 -9.19
C LEU A 78 -10.84 -17.06 -9.26
N TYR A 79 -9.66 -17.55 -8.88
CA TYR A 79 -9.22 -18.91 -9.22
C TYR A 79 -8.82 -19.78 -8.04
N GLU A 80 -8.61 -19.23 -6.84
CA GLU A 80 -8.19 -20.02 -5.69
C GLU A 80 -9.32 -20.25 -4.71
N ASN A 81 -9.49 -21.51 -4.33
CA ASN A 81 -10.30 -21.83 -3.18
C ASN A 81 -9.38 -21.77 -1.95
N PRO A 82 -9.77 -21.04 -0.89
CA PRO A 82 -9.02 -21.02 0.34
C PRO A 82 -8.97 -22.43 0.94
N SER A 83 -8.08 -22.62 1.92
CA SER A 83 -8.03 -23.86 2.71
C SER A 83 -9.42 -24.24 3.23
N LYS A 84 -9.71 -25.54 3.30
CA LYS A 84 -11.00 -26.06 3.82
C LYS A 84 -11.33 -25.60 5.24
N ASN A 85 -10.33 -25.16 5.99
CA ASN A 85 -10.48 -24.64 7.35
C ASN A 85 -10.88 -23.15 7.38
N ILE A 86 -10.82 -22.46 6.24
CA ILE A 86 -11.24 -21.07 6.09
C ILE A 86 -12.61 -21.07 5.41
N THR A 87 -13.66 -21.04 6.24
CA THR A 87 -15.04 -20.96 5.78
C THR A 87 -15.67 -19.68 6.29
N PHE A 88 -15.99 -18.77 5.37
CA PHE A 88 -16.84 -17.62 5.66
C PHE A 88 -18.23 -17.87 5.07
N PRO A 89 -19.32 -17.55 5.80
CA PRO A 89 -20.68 -17.87 5.33
C PRO A 89 -21.09 -17.09 4.06
N TRP A 90 -20.41 -15.98 3.77
CA TRP A 90 -20.62 -15.19 2.55
C TRP A 90 -19.74 -15.61 1.38
N PHE A 91 -18.65 -16.35 1.62
CA PHE A 91 -17.72 -16.74 0.56
C PHE A 91 -18.16 -18.05 -0.08
N GLN A 92 -18.50 -17.99 -1.37
CA GLN A 92 -19.06 -19.13 -2.12
C GLN A 92 -17.99 -19.97 -2.85
N GLY A 93 -16.70 -19.65 -2.69
CA GLY A 93 -15.61 -20.23 -3.47
C GLY A 93 -15.05 -19.25 -4.51
N ALA A 94 -14.02 -19.71 -5.23
CA ALA A 94 -13.42 -18.97 -6.34
C ALA A 94 -14.48 -18.59 -7.40
N LEU A 95 -14.55 -17.32 -7.79
CA LEU A 95 -15.62 -16.80 -8.66
C LEU A 95 -15.68 -17.49 -10.03
N LEU A 96 -14.54 -17.87 -10.60
CA LEU A 96 -14.44 -18.53 -11.90
C LEU A 96 -14.04 -20.01 -11.80
N GLY A 97 -13.95 -20.53 -10.58
CA GLY A 97 -13.47 -21.86 -10.27
C GLY A 97 -11.95 -22.04 -10.47
N PRO A 98 -11.40 -23.18 -10.02
CA PRO A 98 -9.96 -23.42 -10.04
C PRO A 98 -9.40 -23.53 -11.46
N ARG A 99 -8.48 -22.64 -11.80
CA ARG A 99 -7.72 -22.63 -13.06
C ARG A 99 -6.23 -22.42 -12.78
N THR A 100 -5.54 -23.50 -12.45
CA THR A 100 -4.13 -23.48 -12.00
C THR A 100 -3.19 -22.75 -12.96
N TYR A 101 -3.37 -22.91 -14.28
CA TYR A 101 -2.53 -22.26 -15.26
C TYR A 101 -2.70 -20.73 -15.28
N VAL A 102 -3.95 -20.25 -15.30
CA VAL A 102 -4.25 -18.79 -15.34
C VAL A 102 -3.85 -18.12 -14.03
N ASP A 103 -4.07 -18.81 -12.90
CA ASP A 103 -3.59 -18.33 -11.60
C ASP A 103 -2.06 -18.14 -11.60
N GLN A 104 -1.31 -19.13 -12.06
CA GLN A 104 0.15 -19.04 -12.16
C GLN A 104 0.62 -17.91 -13.07
N GLU A 105 -0.03 -17.69 -14.23
CA GLU A 105 0.31 -16.58 -15.13
C GLU A 105 0.10 -15.22 -14.45
N LEU A 106 -1.01 -15.03 -13.73
CA LEU A 106 -1.27 -13.79 -13.00
C LEU A 106 -0.29 -13.58 -11.85
N LYS A 107 0.08 -14.64 -11.12
CA LYS A 107 1.11 -14.57 -10.07
C LYS A 107 2.48 -14.20 -10.64
N VAL A 108 2.86 -14.77 -11.79
CA VAL A 108 4.10 -14.39 -12.50
C VAL A 108 4.04 -12.92 -12.93
N LEU A 109 2.90 -12.45 -13.46
CA LEU A 109 2.71 -11.06 -13.82
C LEU A 109 2.83 -10.14 -12.59
N ALA A 110 2.21 -10.50 -11.46
CA ALA A 110 2.32 -9.77 -10.19
C ALA A 110 3.79 -9.67 -9.74
N GLY A 111 4.50 -10.80 -9.73
CA GLY A 111 5.93 -10.84 -9.40
C GLY A 111 6.79 -9.99 -10.33
N SER A 112 6.43 -9.88 -11.61
CA SER A 112 7.14 -9.04 -12.58
C SER A 112 7.00 -7.53 -12.29
N PHE A 113 5.81 -7.08 -11.85
CA PHE A 113 5.60 -5.70 -11.43
C PHE A 113 6.46 -5.35 -10.21
N TRP A 114 6.53 -6.24 -9.22
CA TRP A 114 7.37 -6.04 -8.04
C TRP A 114 8.86 -6.10 -8.34
N ALA A 115 9.30 -7.01 -9.20
CA ALA A 115 10.69 -7.07 -9.64
C ALA A 115 11.10 -5.77 -10.36
N LEU A 116 10.24 -5.24 -11.23
CA LEU A 116 10.46 -3.95 -11.89
C LEU A 116 10.48 -2.79 -10.88
N GLY A 117 9.53 -2.78 -9.94
CA GLY A 117 9.48 -1.79 -8.86
C GLY A 117 10.74 -1.80 -8.01
N LEU A 118 11.22 -2.99 -7.63
CA LEU A 118 12.46 -3.15 -6.88
C LEU A 118 13.67 -2.61 -7.65
N LEU A 119 13.82 -2.97 -8.93
CA LEU A 119 14.92 -2.48 -9.77
C LEU A 119 14.90 -0.96 -9.90
N LEU A 120 13.71 -0.37 -10.10
CA LEU A 120 13.54 1.07 -10.18
C LEU A 120 13.86 1.76 -8.85
N GLY A 121 13.39 1.22 -7.73
CA GLY A 121 13.65 1.74 -6.39
C GLY A 121 15.14 1.70 -6.05
N LEU A 122 15.83 0.60 -6.35
CA LEU A 122 17.28 0.47 -6.17
C LEU A 122 18.04 1.44 -7.08
N ALA A 123 17.62 1.60 -8.34
CA ALA A 123 18.23 2.55 -9.26
C ALA A 123 18.07 4.00 -8.77
N ALA A 124 16.87 4.37 -8.31
CA ALA A 124 16.60 5.68 -7.72
C ALA A 124 17.50 5.93 -6.50
N GLN A 125 17.63 4.94 -5.61
CA GLN A 125 18.48 5.01 -4.43
C GLN A 125 19.97 5.20 -4.78
N MET A 126 20.47 4.48 -5.79
CA MET A 126 21.85 4.62 -6.26
C MET A 126 22.12 6.00 -6.89
N LEU A 127 21.17 6.53 -7.66
CA LEU A 127 21.28 7.86 -8.26
C LEU A 127 21.22 8.95 -7.19
N GLY A 128 20.31 8.81 -6.22
CA GLY A 128 20.16 9.76 -5.13
C GLY A 128 21.43 9.84 -4.28
N ARG A 129 22.07 8.71 -3.96
CA ARG A 129 23.33 8.70 -3.19
C ARG A 129 24.46 9.50 -3.84
N ARG A 130 24.50 9.58 -5.17
CA ARG A 130 25.54 10.33 -5.91
C ARG A 130 25.37 11.84 -5.82
N GLN A 131 24.16 12.33 -5.63
CA GLN A 131 23.90 13.77 -5.57
C GLN A 131 24.35 14.42 -4.24
N GLY A 132 24.74 13.63 -3.23
CA GLY A 132 25.51 14.10 -2.07
C GLY A 132 24.76 15.00 -1.07
N GLU A 133 23.50 15.33 -1.33
CA GLU A 133 22.73 16.23 -0.46
C GLU A 133 22.25 15.52 0.80
N ARG A 134 22.49 16.12 1.98
CA ARG A 134 22.02 15.59 3.27
C ARG A 134 20.49 15.42 3.32
N ALA A 135 19.76 16.33 2.67
CA ALA A 135 18.29 16.25 2.55
C ALA A 135 17.84 15.02 1.74
N LEU A 136 18.65 14.59 0.79
CA LEU A 136 18.39 13.40 -0.01
C LEU A 136 18.62 12.12 0.82
N ARG A 137 19.58 12.11 1.74
CA ARG A 137 19.78 10.95 2.65
C ARG A 137 18.61 10.73 3.62
N SER A 138 18.00 11.79 4.15
CA SER A 138 16.81 11.61 4.99
C SER A 138 15.62 11.07 4.20
N ARG A 139 15.47 11.50 2.94
CA ARG A 139 14.43 10.98 2.03
C ARG A 139 14.70 9.55 1.58
N LEU A 140 15.94 9.21 1.24
CA LEU A 140 16.36 7.85 0.88
C LEU A 140 16.02 6.84 1.98
N ASN A 141 16.16 7.27 3.24
CA ASN A 141 15.75 6.49 4.39
C ASN A 141 14.22 6.40 4.50
N ALA A 142 13.50 7.52 4.28
CA ALA A 142 12.04 7.55 4.31
C ALA A 142 11.39 6.64 3.27
N ASP A 143 11.99 6.39 2.10
CA ASP A 143 11.39 5.49 1.09
C ASP A 143 11.85 4.04 1.21
N LEU A 144 12.81 3.76 2.10
CA LEU A 144 13.39 2.43 2.25
C LEU A 144 12.33 1.41 2.67
N TRP A 145 11.36 1.82 3.50
CA TRP A 145 10.28 0.93 3.92
C TRP A 145 9.43 0.46 2.73
N VAL A 146 9.21 1.29 1.71
CA VAL A 146 8.47 0.91 0.50
C VAL A 146 9.20 -0.20 -0.23
N ILE A 147 10.52 -0.09 -0.41
CA ILE A 147 11.34 -1.13 -1.06
C ILE A 147 11.22 -2.46 -0.30
N PHE A 148 11.31 -2.43 1.04
CA PHE A 148 11.14 -3.64 1.84
C PHE A 148 9.70 -4.17 1.82
N TRP A 149 8.70 -3.31 1.62
CA TRP A 149 7.31 -3.71 1.44
C TRP A 149 7.13 -4.47 0.12
N VAL A 150 7.71 -3.98 -0.98
CA VAL A 150 7.74 -4.70 -2.27
C VAL A 150 8.42 -6.06 -2.12
N LEU A 151 9.56 -6.11 -1.43
CA LEU A 151 10.28 -7.36 -1.17
C LEU A 151 9.47 -8.33 -0.30
N LYS A 152 8.76 -7.83 0.73
CA LYS A 152 7.87 -8.64 1.57
C LYS A 152 6.87 -9.39 0.71
N ASP A 153 6.13 -8.67 -0.14
CA ASP A 153 5.07 -9.26 -0.95
C ASP A 153 5.62 -10.18 -2.04
N PHE A 154 6.78 -9.83 -2.61
CA PHE A 154 7.50 -10.71 -3.53
C PHE A 154 7.89 -12.04 -2.87
N PHE A 155 8.45 -11.99 -1.67
CA PHE A 155 8.80 -13.20 -0.92
C PHE A 155 7.58 -13.97 -0.42
N TRP A 156 6.50 -13.27 -0.09
CA TRP A 156 5.23 -13.89 0.29
C TRP A 156 4.66 -14.70 -0.89
N LEU A 157 4.58 -14.11 -2.08
CA LEU A 157 4.13 -14.79 -3.30
C LEU A 157 4.99 -16.03 -3.63
N LEU A 158 6.29 -15.96 -3.39
CA LEU A 158 7.20 -17.10 -3.59
C LEU A 158 7.14 -18.14 -2.45
N ALA A 159 6.26 -17.96 -1.46
CA ALA A 159 6.16 -18.80 -0.27
C ALA A 159 7.50 -18.94 0.47
N LEU A 160 8.24 -17.83 0.60
CA LEU A 160 9.49 -17.72 1.38
C LEU A 160 9.24 -16.99 2.71
N PRO A 161 8.65 -17.68 3.71
CA PRO A 161 8.06 -17.03 4.89
C PRO A 161 9.08 -16.26 5.74
N TRP A 162 10.28 -16.81 5.92
CA TRP A 162 11.31 -16.18 6.75
C TRP A 162 11.84 -14.88 6.13
N ASN A 163 12.01 -14.85 4.81
CA ASN A 163 12.44 -13.67 4.08
C ASN A 163 11.39 -12.56 4.18
N ALA A 164 10.12 -12.90 3.98
CA ALA A 164 9.04 -11.95 4.09
C ALA A 164 8.88 -11.40 5.52
N LEU A 165 9.01 -12.27 6.54
CA LEU A 165 8.98 -11.85 7.95
C LEU A 165 10.16 -10.93 8.30
N ALA A 166 11.36 -11.22 7.80
CA ALA A 166 12.52 -10.35 7.98
C ALA A 166 12.27 -8.97 7.35
N CYS A 167 11.65 -8.91 6.17
CA CYS A 167 11.22 -7.64 5.57
C CYS A 167 10.20 -6.90 6.46
N SER A 168 9.18 -7.58 7.02
CA SER A 168 8.24 -6.96 7.96
C SER A 168 8.93 -6.32 9.17
N VAL A 169 9.96 -6.97 9.74
CA VAL A 169 10.73 -6.41 10.85
C VAL A 169 11.48 -5.15 10.44
N VAL A 170 12.10 -5.15 9.26
CA VAL A 170 12.80 -3.96 8.73
C VAL A 170 11.83 -2.81 8.48
N ILE A 171 10.67 -3.08 7.88
CA ILE A 171 9.62 -2.07 7.67
C ILE A 171 9.19 -1.48 9.01
N PHE A 172 8.93 -2.32 10.01
CA PHE A 172 8.53 -1.86 11.35
C PHE A 172 9.59 -0.96 11.97
N TYR A 173 10.87 -1.34 11.87
CA TYR A 173 11.99 -0.51 12.32
C TYR A 173 12.02 0.83 11.58
N CYS A 174 11.89 0.83 10.24
CA CYS A 174 11.85 2.04 9.45
C CYS A 174 10.70 2.98 9.85
N LEU A 175 9.50 2.44 10.11
CA LEU A 175 8.34 3.22 10.54
C LEU A 175 8.51 3.87 11.93
N ILE A 176 9.32 3.27 12.80
CA ILE A 176 9.60 3.82 14.14
C ILE A 176 10.76 4.81 14.11
N ASP A 177 11.88 4.44 13.48
CA ASP A 177 13.17 5.12 13.61
C ASP A 177 13.38 6.24 12.59
N LEU A 178 12.91 6.06 11.35
CA LEU A 178 13.16 7.00 10.25
C LEU A 178 12.15 8.14 10.21
N ARG A 179 11.44 8.33 11.31
CA ARG A 179 10.34 9.27 11.40
C ARG A 179 10.84 10.71 11.42
N PRO A 180 10.43 11.56 10.47
CA PRO A 180 10.57 13.00 10.61
C PRO A 180 9.76 13.46 11.84
N SER A 181 10.35 14.30 12.69
CA SER A 181 9.66 14.88 13.85
C SER A 181 8.37 15.63 13.50
N SER A 182 8.19 15.97 12.22
CA SER A 182 7.04 16.66 11.64
C SER A 182 5.89 15.75 11.16
N GLU A 183 6.08 14.44 11.04
CA GLU A 183 5.00 13.57 10.53
C GLU A 183 3.88 13.35 11.56
N PRO A 184 2.62 13.17 11.13
CA PRO A 184 1.50 12.90 12.04
C PRO A 184 1.68 11.59 12.82
N LYS A 185 1.58 11.64 14.15
CA LYS A 185 1.68 10.44 15.02
C LYS A 185 0.61 9.41 14.71
N VAL A 186 -0.54 9.87 14.23
CA VAL A 186 -1.70 9.02 13.98
C VAL A 186 -1.51 8.20 12.70
N LEU A 187 -1.04 8.80 11.60
CA LEU A 187 -0.77 8.05 10.36
C LEU A 187 0.28 6.95 10.55
N THR A 188 1.39 7.24 11.25
CA THR A 188 2.41 6.22 11.55
C THR A 188 1.81 5.06 12.36
N ALA A 189 0.96 5.36 13.35
CA ALA A 189 0.28 4.33 14.13
C ALA A 189 -0.67 3.49 13.26
N ALA A 190 -1.35 4.12 12.30
CA ALA A 190 -2.19 3.43 11.33
C ALA A 190 -1.36 2.47 10.45
N LEU A 191 -0.24 2.94 9.88
CA LEU A 191 0.68 2.14 9.08
C LEU A 191 1.27 0.95 9.86
N ILE A 192 1.66 1.16 11.12
CA ILE A 192 2.13 0.07 11.99
C ILE A 192 1.01 -0.95 12.23
N SER A 193 -0.21 -0.49 12.53
CA SER A 193 -1.37 -1.39 12.69
C SER A 193 -1.65 -2.19 11.42
N TRP A 194 -1.54 -1.55 10.25
CA TRP A 194 -1.68 -2.20 8.95
C TRP A 194 -0.61 -3.27 8.72
N LEU A 195 0.66 -2.95 8.98
CA LEU A 195 1.79 -3.88 8.87
C LEU A 195 1.63 -5.09 9.82
N CYS A 196 1.17 -4.85 11.05
CA CYS A 196 0.88 -5.91 12.01
C CYS A 196 -0.20 -6.86 11.46
N GLY A 197 -1.31 -6.33 10.92
CA GLY A 197 -2.35 -7.14 10.29
C GLY A 197 -1.81 -7.96 9.12
N ASN A 198 -1.05 -7.33 8.22
CA ASN A 198 -0.39 -8.00 7.10
C ASN A 198 0.56 -9.12 7.55
N THR A 199 1.30 -8.90 8.63
CA THR A 199 2.26 -9.89 9.16
C THR A 199 1.53 -11.05 9.83
N VAL A 200 0.45 -10.81 10.57
CA VAL A 200 -0.40 -11.87 11.14
C VAL A 200 -1.03 -12.70 10.03
N TRP A 201 -1.49 -12.06 8.96
CA TRP A 201 -2.04 -12.75 7.80
C TRP A 201 -0.99 -13.65 7.13
N LEU A 202 0.18 -13.09 6.84
CA LEU A 202 1.31 -13.84 6.28
C LEU A 202 1.66 -15.06 7.13
N VAL A 203 1.66 -14.93 8.46
CA VAL A 203 1.91 -16.04 9.37
C VAL A 203 0.80 -17.09 9.27
N GLY A 204 -0.47 -16.66 9.26
CA GLY A 204 -1.61 -17.55 9.09
C GLY A 204 -1.54 -18.36 7.80
N GLU A 205 -1.19 -17.70 6.70
CA GLU A 205 -1.17 -18.33 5.38
C GLU A 205 0.06 -19.23 5.20
N LEU A 206 1.28 -18.72 5.43
CA LEU A 206 2.50 -19.45 5.07
C LEU A 206 2.99 -20.42 6.16
N PHE A 207 2.88 -20.05 7.44
CA PHE A 207 3.38 -20.90 8.53
C PHE A 207 2.31 -21.86 9.03
N LEU A 208 1.05 -21.41 9.06
CA LEU A 208 -0.06 -22.23 9.54
C LEU A 208 -0.85 -22.88 8.39
N ALA A 209 -0.50 -22.63 7.13
CA ALA A 209 -1.20 -23.18 5.96
C ALA A 209 -2.72 -22.97 6.02
N ASP A 210 -3.14 -21.82 6.55
CA ASP A 210 -4.55 -21.50 6.81
C ASP A 210 -5.26 -22.60 7.64
N ALA A 211 -4.58 -23.20 8.62
CA ALA A 211 -5.15 -24.23 9.49
C ALA A 211 -6.25 -23.71 10.43
N SER A 212 -6.35 -22.38 10.61
CA SER A 212 -7.32 -21.74 11.49
C SER A 212 -7.79 -20.42 10.89
N VAL A 213 -9.04 -20.05 11.17
CA VAL A 213 -9.59 -18.72 10.83
C VAL A 213 -9.04 -17.60 11.74
N LEU A 214 -8.45 -17.95 12.89
CA LEU A 214 -8.02 -17.00 13.91
C LEU A 214 -7.03 -15.94 13.37
N PRO A 215 -5.98 -16.26 12.60
CA PRO A 215 -5.10 -15.26 12.00
C PRO A 215 -5.86 -14.23 11.16
N ARG A 216 -6.82 -14.66 10.34
CA ARG A 216 -7.64 -13.75 9.52
C ARG A 216 -8.48 -12.80 10.39
N VAL A 217 -9.08 -13.30 11.47
CA VAL A 217 -9.83 -12.45 12.43
C VAL A 217 -8.91 -11.41 13.07
N LEU A 218 -7.72 -11.81 13.53
CA LEU A 218 -6.74 -10.90 14.11
C LEU A 218 -6.25 -9.86 13.09
N THR A 219 -6.01 -10.28 11.85
CA THR A 219 -5.71 -9.37 10.74
C THR A 219 -6.82 -8.33 10.55
N CYS A 220 -8.09 -8.75 10.51
CA CYS A 220 -9.22 -7.83 10.40
C CYS A 220 -9.29 -6.82 11.55
N VAL A 221 -8.99 -7.24 12.78
CA VAL A 221 -8.93 -6.32 13.95
C VAL A 221 -7.83 -5.26 13.76
N CYS A 222 -6.63 -5.68 13.34
CA CYS A 222 -5.52 -4.77 13.05
C CYS A 222 -5.85 -3.79 11.90
N LEU A 223 -6.50 -4.28 10.85
CA LEU A 223 -6.93 -3.48 9.70
C LEU A 223 -8.06 -2.51 10.06
N ALA A 224 -9.02 -2.91 10.88
CA ALA A 224 -10.07 -2.02 11.40
C ALA A 224 -9.48 -0.91 12.27
N CYS A 225 -8.51 -1.24 13.14
CA CYS A 225 -7.79 -0.23 13.92
C CYS A 225 -7.01 0.74 13.03
N SER A 226 -6.32 0.21 12.01
CA SER A 226 -5.64 1.00 10.98
C SER A 226 -6.60 1.98 10.27
N PHE A 227 -7.78 1.50 9.86
CA PHE A 227 -8.80 2.32 9.22
C PHE A 227 -9.28 3.44 10.14
N CYS A 228 -9.63 3.13 11.39
CA CYS A 228 -10.07 4.13 12.37
C CYS A 228 -8.99 5.20 12.62
N LEU A 229 -7.72 4.81 12.71
CA LEU A 229 -6.60 5.75 12.85
C LEU A 229 -6.42 6.60 11.59
N GLY A 230 -6.55 6.01 10.39
CA GLY A 230 -6.50 6.75 9.13
C GLY A 230 -7.63 7.78 9.01
N ILE A 231 -8.85 7.43 9.41
CA ILE A 231 -9.98 8.37 9.44
C ILE A 231 -9.74 9.51 10.44
N LYS A 232 -9.22 9.18 11.63
CA LYS A 232 -8.85 10.20 12.62
C LYS A 232 -7.79 11.15 12.04
N ASN A 233 -6.75 10.61 11.41
CA ASN A 233 -5.69 11.40 10.76
C ASN A 233 -6.27 12.34 9.70
N PHE A 234 -7.19 11.83 8.86
CA PHE A 234 -7.87 12.62 7.84
C PHE A 234 -8.61 13.84 8.41
N PHE A 235 -9.31 13.69 9.54
CA PHE A 235 -10.01 14.80 10.18
C PHE A 235 -9.05 15.78 10.87
N GLU A 236 -8.02 15.28 11.57
CA GLU A 236 -6.99 16.14 12.19
C GLU A 236 -6.29 17.02 11.15
N GLU A 237 -6.02 16.49 9.95
CA GLU A 237 -5.42 17.25 8.84
C GLU A 237 -6.33 18.34 8.27
N GLN A 238 -7.66 18.16 8.31
CA GLN A 238 -8.60 19.18 7.86
C GLN A 238 -8.75 20.34 8.84
N ASP A 239 -8.53 20.06 10.12
CA ASP A 239 -8.66 21.05 11.19
C ASP A 239 -7.40 21.90 11.41
N ASP A 240 -6.27 21.53 10.82
CA ASP A 240 -5.03 22.30 10.91
C ASP A 240 -5.15 23.68 10.20
N PRO A 241 -5.13 24.80 10.96
CA PRO A 241 -5.24 26.14 10.40
C PRO A 241 -4.02 26.54 9.54
N GLU A 242 -2.83 25.98 9.79
CA GLU A 242 -1.67 26.24 8.95
C GLU A 242 -1.86 25.63 7.55
N ALA A 243 -2.40 24.41 7.49
CA ALA A 243 -2.74 23.76 6.24
C ALA A 243 -3.73 24.57 5.40
N ARG A 244 -4.69 25.28 6.04
CA ARG A 244 -5.65 26.19 5.39
C ARG A 244 -5.00 27.45 4.83
N SER A 245 -3.93 27.94 5.45
CA SER A 245 -3.26 29.18 5.02
C SER A 245 -2.45 29.03 3.72
N ILE A 246 -2.03 27.81 3.37
CA ILE A 246 -1.19 27.50 2.21
C ILE A 246 -2.01 27.31 0.93
N LEU A 247 -3.35 27.22 1.03
CA LEU A 247 -4.19 27.22 -0.18
C LEU A 247 -3.98 28.55 -0.93
N PRO A 248 -3.56 28.50 -2.21
CA PRO A 248 -3.35 29.72 -2.97
C PRO A 248 -4.66 30.48 -3.00
N LYS A 249 -4.68 31.69 -2.40
CA LYS A 249 -5.79 32.66 -2.50
C LYS A 249 -6.07 33.09 -3.95
N SER A 250 -5.39 32.50 -4.93
CA SER A 250 -5.31 32.92 -6.33
C SER A 250 -5.84 31.90 -7.34
N MET A 251 -6.78 31.01 -6.99
CA MET A 251 -7.88 30.80 -7.95
C MET A 251 -8.76 32.04 -7.88
N GLY A 252 -8.20 33.17 -8.32
CA GLY A 252 -8.96 34.37 -8.59
C GLY A 252 -10.09 33.94 -9.48
N THR A 253 -11.30 34.33 -9.10
CA THR A 253 -12.47 34.37 -9.98
C THR A 253 -11.98 34.69 -11.38
N VAL A 254 -11.96 33.68 -12.26
CA VAL A 254 -11.75 33.89 -13.69
C VAL A 254 -12.92 34.77 -14.08
N ASN A 255 -12.64 36.07 -14.14
CA ASN A 255 -13.60 37.06 -14.57
C ASN A 255 -13.82 36.71 -16.04
N HIS A 256 -14.85 35.91 -16.32
CA HIS A 256 -15.35 35.70 -17.67
C HIS A 256 -15.89 37.05 -18.14
N GLY A 257 -14.97 37.92 -18.55
CA GLY A 257 -15.28 39.12 -19.28
C GLY A 257 -16.11 38.69 -20.48
N LYS A 258 -17.35 39.18 -20.50
CA LYS A 258 -18.28 39.06 -21.62
C LYS A 258 -17.54 39.50 -22.89
N LEU A 259 -17.46 38.59 -23.87
CA LEU A 259 -17.23 38.92 -25.27
C LEU A 259 -18.48 39.61 -25.83
#